data_AF-A0A4Q1DG02-F1
#
_entry.id   AF-A0A4Q1DG02-F1
#
_cell.length_a   1.000
_cell.length_b   1.000
_cell.length_c   1.000
_cell.angle_alpha   90.00
_cell.angle_beta   90.00
_cell.angle_gamma   90.00
#
_symmetry.space_group_name_H-M   'P 1'
#
loop_
_entity.id
_entity.type
_entity.pdbx_description
1 polymer ?
#
loop_
_entity_poly.entity_id
_entity_poly.type
_entity_poly.pdbx_seq_one_letter_code
_entity_poly.pdbx_strand_id
1 'polypeptide(L)'
;MGVETAPGRPSKVPALLAGAVLLVLTTTLPYLTLINAVLFAGIIASGSAAAWYYIMRHQVRLEHGEAFVLGAMSGLVGGALSVLAAYLLEKWFGYIPGLESLQLLVAWASRLAPEEAPNFQQMLALVTAPKEISLSDLLVSMLLTGMFYAPFSGLGGRLTVFVLKRKAKKKV
;
A
#
# COMPACT_ATOMS: atom_id res chain seq x y z
N MET A 1 -3.36 -43.13 -22.71
CA MET A 1 -2.30 -42.42 -21.96
C MET A 1 -2.88 -41.09 -21.53
N GLY A 2 -3.41 -41.02 -20.30
CA GLY A 2 -3.91 -39.76 -19.73
C GLY A 2 -2.71 -38.92 -19.32
N VAL A 3 -2.57 -37.74 -19.91
CA VAL A 3 -1.62 -36.73 -19.42
C VAL A 3 -2.19 -36.23 -18.10
N GLU A 4 -1.71 -36.77 -16.98
CA GLU A 4 -1.88 -36.13 -15.67
C GLU A 4 -1.18 -34.77 -15.73
N THR A 5 -1.94 -33.74 -16.09
CA THR A 5 -1.50 -32.36 -15.89
C THR A 5 -1.39 -32.17 -14.39
N ALA A 6 -0.16 -32.01 -13.89
CA ALA A 6 0.08 -31.58 -12.52
C ALA A 6 -0.91 -30.45 -12.16
N PRO A 7 -1.56 -30.49 -10.97
CA PRO A 7 -2.54 -29.48 -10.61
C PRO A 7 -1.88 -28.10 -10.72
N GLY A 8 -2.37 -27.30 -11.68
CA GLY A 8 -1.86 -25.96 -11.93
C GLY A 8 -1.90 -25.14 -10.64
N ARG A 9 -0.84 -24.37 -10.37
CA ARG A 9 -0.80 -23.49 -9.20
C ARG A 9 -2.05 -22.58 -9.21
N PRO A 10 -2.73 -22.41 -8.07
CA PRO A 10 -3.94 -21.62 -8.01
C PRO A 10 -3.68 -20.15 -8.39
N SER A 11 -4.72 -19.48 -8.87
CA SER A 11 -4.61 -18.09 -9.31
C SER A 11 -4.18 -17.16 -8.17
N LYS A 12 -3.21 -16.29 -8.45
CA LYS A 12 -2.72 -15.26 -7.51
C LYS A 12 -3.55 -13.97 -7.56
N VAL A 13 -4.45 -13.83 -8.54
CA VAL A 13 -5.22 -12.61 -8.78
C VAL A 13 -6.07 -12.20 -7.58
N PRO A 14 -6.84 -13.10 -6.92
CA PRO A 14 -7.66 -12.69 -5.78
C PRO A 14 -6.83 -12.21 -4.59
N ALA A 15 -5.66 -12.81 -4.39
CA ALA A 15 -4.72 -12.41 -3.34
C ALA A 15 -4.11 -11.03 -3.61
N LEU A 16 -3.74 -10.77 -4.87
CA LEU A 16 -3.26 -9.48 -5.32
C LEU A 16 -4.32 -8.40 -5.13
N LEU A 17 -5.56 -8.67 -5.53
CA LEU A 17 -6.68 -7.72 -5.36
C LEU A 17 -6.97 -7.45 -3.88
N ALA A 18 -6.92 -8.47 -3.02
CA ALA A 18 -7.12 -8.28 -1.58
C ALA A 18 -6.08 -7.33 -0.98
N GLY A 19 -4.80 -7.49 -1.34
CA GLY A 19 -3.75 -6.57 -0.90
C GLY A 19 -3.88 -5.18 -1.53
N ALA A 20 -4.22 -5.09 -2.83
CA ALA A 20 -4.42 -3.81 -3.51
C ALA A 20 -5.58 -3.00 -2.90
N VAL A 21 -6.70 -3.65 -2.56
CA VAL A 21 -7.82 -3.02 -1.84
C VAL A 21 -7.36 -2.52 -0.47
N LEU A 22 -6.62 -3.32 0.29
CA LEU A 22 -6.10 -2.88 1.58
C LEU A 22 -5.16 -1.67 1.44
N LEU A 23 -4.31 -1.66 0.41
CA LEU A 23 -3.44 -0.53 0.11
C LEU A 23 -4.26 0.73 -0.18
N VAL A 24 -5.25 0.64 -1.07
CA VAL A 24 -6.14 1.77 -1.39
C VAL A 24 -6.80 2.28 -0.11
N LEU A 25 -7.39 1.40 0.70
CA LEU A 25 -8.04 1.81 1.96
C LEU A 25 -7.07 2.52 2.92
N THR A 26 -5.85 2.00 3.10
CA THR A 26 -4.85 2.62 3.98
C THR A 26 -4.25 3.91 3.45
N THR A 27 -4.42 4.20 2.15
CA THR A 27 -3.87 5.40 1.49
C THR A 27 -4.94 6.44 1.15
N THR A 28 -6.22 6.07 1.15
CA THR A 28 -7.31 6.99 0.81
C THR A 28 -8.20 7.33 1.98
N LEU A 29 -8.41 6.43 2.95
CA LEU A 29 -9.36 6.71 4.03
C LEU A 29 -8.79 7.70 5.06
N PRO A 30 -9.63 8.60 5.61
CA PRO A 30 -9.20 9.56 6.63
C PRO A 30 -8.57 8.85 7.82
N TYR A 31 -7.51 9.44 8.37
CA TYR A 31 -6.72 8.94 9.51
C TYR A 31 -5.98 7.62 9.30
N LEU A 32 -6.46 6.72 8.44
CA LEU A 32 -5.76 5.48 8.08
C LEU A 32 -4.45 5.77 7.34
N THR A 33 -4.36 6.91 6.65
CA THR A 33 -3.12 7.38 6.03
C THR A 33 -2.01 7.67 7.04
N LEU A 34 -2.32 7.96 8.32
CA LEU A 34 -1.30 8.08 9.39
C LEU A 34 -0.55 6.77 9.62
N ILE A 35 -1.16 5.61 9.36
CA ILE A 35 -0.47 4.32 9.47
C ILE A 35 0.72 4.30 8.50
N ASN A 36 0.60 4.94 7.34
CA ASN A 36 1.69 5.02 6.38
C ASN A 36 2.76 6.06 6.77
N ALA A 37 2.42 7.05 7.60
CA ALA A 37 3.42 7.94 8.20
C ALA A 37 4.36 7.17 9.15
N VAL A 38 3.90 6.06 9.74
CA VAL A 38 4.74 5.15 10.53
C VAL A 38 5.35 4.09 9.62
N LEU A 39 6.51 4.40 9.03
CA LEU A 39 7.33 3.45 8.26
C LEU A 39 6.58 2.71 7.13
N PHE A 40 5.62 3.36 6.47
CA PHE A 40 4.82 2.75 5.40
C PHE A 40 4.08 1.47 5.85
N ALA A 41 3.67 1.39 7.12
CA ALA A 41 3.12 0.17 7.69
C ALA A 41 1.85 -0.33 6.97
N GLY A 42 1.01 0.55 6.43
CA GLY A 42 -0.16 0.17 5.64
C GLY A 42 0.24 -0.48 4.29
N ILE A 43 1.26 0.06 3.64
CA ILE A 43 1.84 -0.51 2.42
C ILE A 43 2.46 -1.88 2.70
N ILE A 44 3.22 -2.02 3.78
CA ILE A 44 3.78 -3.33 4.22
C ILE A 44 2.65 -4.31 4.55
N ALA A 45 1.60 -3.84 5.23
CA ALA A 45 0.44 -4.67 5.57
C ALA A 45 -0.29 -5.17 4.32
N SER A 46 -0.33 -4.38 3.24
CA SER A 46 -0.97 -4.78 1.98
C SER A 46 -0.35 -6.05 1.37
N GLY A 47 0.98 -6.09 1.23
CA GLY A 47 1.67 -7.29 0.73
C GLY A 47 1.67 -8.44 1.72
N SER A 48 1.65 -8.13 3.02
CA SER A 48 1.47 -9.13 4.08
C SER A 48 0.12 -9.84 3.94
N ALA A 49 -0.95 -9.07 3.69
CA ALA A 49 -2.31 -9.56 3.50
C ALA A 49 -2.44 -10.38 2.20
N ALA A 50 -1.85 -9.91 1.10
CA ALA A 50 -1.82 -10.67 -0.15
C ALA A 50 -1.15 -12.05 0.02
N ALA A 51 0.05 -12.09 0.62
CA ALA A 51 0.74 -13.34 0.88
C ALA A 51 -0.03 -14.23 1.86
N TRP A 52 -0.57 -13.66 2.94
CA TRP A 52 -1.33 -14.42 3.93
C TRP A 52 -2.59 -15.03 3.33
N TYR A 53 -3.36 -14.24 2.58
CA TYR A 53 -4.57 -14.69 1.92
C TYR A 53 -4.27 -15.85 0.96
N TYR A 54 -3.24 -15.72 0.11
CA TYR A 54 -2.86 -16.78 -0.83
C TYR A 54 -2.45 -18.08 -0.12
N ILE A 55 -1.58 -17.98 0.89
CA ILE A 55 -1.09 -19.14 1.65
C ILE A 55 -2.24 -19.83 2.38
N MET A 56 -3.08 -19.07 3.09
CA MET A 56 -4.19 -19.63 3.87
C MET A 56 -5.32 -20.17 2.99
N ARG A 57 -5.67 -19.48 1.90
CA ARG A 57 -6.77 -19.91 1.02
C ARG A 57 -6.46 -21.19 0.26
N HIS A 58 -5.21 -21.36 -0.15
CA HIS A 58 -4.77 -22.48 -0.98
C HIS A 58 -3.93 -23.51 -0.24
N GLN A 59 -3.62 -23.28 1.04
CA GLN A 59 -2.79 -24.16 1.87
C GLN A 59 -1.42 -24.48 1.24
N VAL A 60 -0.86 -23.51 0.50
CA VAL A 60 0.41 -23.65 -0.21
C VAL A 60 1.55 -23.00 0.57
N ARG A 61 2.77 -23.54 0.42
CA ARG A 61 3.98 -22.94 0.95
C ARG A 61 4.59 -22.03 -0.11
N LEU A 62 4.82 -20.77 0.25
CA LEU A 62 5.59 -19.85 -0.58
C LEU A 62 7.03 -19.76 -0.09
N GLU A 63 7.95 -19.66 -1.04
CA GLU A 63 9.30 -19.20 -0.75
C GLU A 63 9.32 -17.70 -0.45
N HIS A 64 10.38 -17.23 0.22
CA HIS A 64 10.53 -15.80 0.55
C HIS A 64 10.53 -14.93 -0.72
N GLY A 65 11.17 -15.39 -1.81
CA GLY A 65 11.18 -14.69 -3.09
C GLY A 65 9.79 -14.65 -3.76
N GLU A 66 9.07 -15.76 -3.75
CA GLU A 66 7.71 -15.82 -4.32
C GLU A 66 6.73 -14.92 -3.57
N ALA A 67 6.82 -14.89 -2.24
CA ALA A 67 6.00 -14.02 -1.41
C ALA A 67 6.38 -12.54 -1.56
N PHE A 68 7.67 -12.24 -1.73
CA PHE A 68 8.13 -10.89 -2.06
C PHE A 68 7.54 -10.42 -3.39
N VAL A 69 7.62 -11.23 -4.46
CA VAL A 69 7.06 -10.87 -5.77
C VAL A 69 5.54 -10.70 -5.69
N LEU A 70 4.82 -11.59 -5.00
CA LEU A 70 3.38 -11.46 -4.82
C LEU A 70 3.02 -10.16 -4.09
N GLY A 71 3.72 -9.85 -3.00
CA GLY A 71 3.54 -8.59 -2.27
C GLY A 71 3.87 -7.38 -3.14
N ALA A 72 4.98 -7.42 -3.90
CA ALA A 72 5.41 -6.33 -4.76
C ALA A 72 4.40 -6.04 -5.88
N MET A 73 3.85 -7.07 -6.51
CA MET A 73 2.78 -6.93 -7.51
C MET A 73 1.50 -6.34 -6.90
N SER A 74 1.16 -6.74 -5.67
CA SER A 74 0.06 -6.12 -4.93
C SER A 74 0.32 -4.64 -4.63
N GLY A 75 1.56 -4.27 -4.30
CA GLY A 75 1.96 -2.88 -4.05
C GLY A 75 1.94 -2.04 -5.32
N LEU A 76 2.39 -2.59 -6.45
CA LEU A 76 2.35 -1.94 -7.76
C LEU A 76 0.91 -1.62 -8.18
N VAL A 77 0.04 -2.63 -8.17
CA VAL A 77 -1.37 -2.46 -8.57
C VAL A 77 -2.12 -1.61 -7.55
N GLY A 78 -1.92 -1.86 -6.26
CA GLY A 78 -2.53 -1.05 -5.20
C GLY A 78 -2.12 0.42 -5.26
N GLY A 79 -0.83 0.71 -5.49
CA GLY A 79 -0.31 2.08 -5.61
C GLY A 79 -0.86 2.82 -6.83
N ALA A 80 -0.98 2.15 -7.97
CA ALA A 80 -1.65 2.72 -9.13
C ALA A 80 -3.15 3.01 -8.84
N LEU A 81 -3.85 2.05 -8.23
CA LEU A 81 -5.25 2.22 -7.85
C LEU A 81 -5.46 3.29 -6.78
N SER A 82 -4.52 3.47 -5.84
CA SER A 82 -4.62 4.52 -4.82
C SER A 82 -4.51 5.90 -5.42
N VAL A 83 -3.64 6.11 -6.42
CA VAL A 83 -3.54 7.38 -7.14
C VAL A 83 -4.81 7.65 -7.92
N LEU A 84 -5.35 6.64 -8.61
CA LEU A 84 -6.63 6.77 -9.32
C LEU A 84 -7.78 7.10 -8.35
N ALA A 85 -7.86 6.39 -7.23
CA ALA A 85 -8.87 6.64 -6.21
C ALA A 85 -8.73 8.04 -5.61
N ALA A 86 -7.51 8.51 -5.33
CA ALA A 86 -7.28 9.86 -4.84
C ALA A 86 -7.73 10.93 -5.84
N TYR A 87 -7.38 10.77 -7.12
CA TYR A 87 -7.84 11.66 -8.18
C TYR A 87 -9.37 11.71 -8.28
N LEU A 88 -10.05 10.56 -8.20
CA LEU A 88 -11.50 10.50 -8.25
C LEU A 88 -12.14 11.14 -7.01
N LEU A 89 -11.57 10.91 -5.83
CA LEU A 89 -12.05 11.51 -4.60
C LEU A 89 -11.92 13.04 -4.62
N GLU A 90 -10.78 13.56 -5.08
CA GLU A 90 -10.56 14.99 -5.21
C GLU A 90 -11.51 15.61 -6.23
N LYS A 91 -11.62 15.01 -7.41
CA LYS A 91 -12.43 15.56 -8.51
C LYS A 91 -13.92 15.59 -8.21
N TRP A 92 -14.46 14.58 -7.52
CA TRP A 92 -15.90 14.42 -7.33
C TRP A 92 -16.39 14.88 -5.96
N PHE A 93 -15.53 14.81 -4.94
CA PHE A 93 -15.89 15.14 -3.56
C PHE A 93 -15.07 16.28 -2.97
N GLY A 94 -14.07 16.80 -3.68
CA GLY A 94 -13.14 17.81 -3.15
C GLY A 94 -12.28 17.28 -1.99
N TYR A 95 -12.22 15.96 -1.80
CA TYR A 95 -11.49 15.33 -0.72
C TYR A 95 -10.07 14.99 -1.19
N ILE A 96 -9.06 15.55 -0.52
CA ILE A 96 -7.64 15.30 -0.79
C ILE A 96 -7.15 14.27 0.23
N PRO A 97 -6.94 13.01 -0.17
CA PRO A 97 -6.55 11.99 0.79
C PRO A 97 -5.23 12.31 1.49
N GLY A 98 -5.23 12.17 2.82
CA GLY A 98 -4.06 12.43 3.64
C GLY A 98 -3.91 13.89 4.07
N LEU A 99 -4.77 14.80 3.63
CA LEU A 99 -4.73 16.19 4.08
C LEU A 99 -4.99 16.32 5.58
N GLU A 100 -5.96 15.60 6.13
CA GLU A 100 -6.25 15.60 7.58
C GLU A 100 -5.06 15.08 8.38
N SER A 101 -4.40 14.05 7.85
CA SER A 101 -3.24 13.44 8.49
C SER A 101 -2.03 14.37 8.43
N LEU A 102 -1.83 15.07 7.31
CA LEU A 102 -0.82 16.09 7.17
C LEU A 102 -1.09 17.28 8.11
N GLN A 103 -2.34 17.74 8.23
CA GLN A 103 -2.73 18.79 9.18
C GLN A 103 -2.44 18.39 10.62
N LEU A 104 -2.73 17.14 11.01
CA LEU A 104 -2.40 16.62 12.33
C LEU A 104 -0.88 16.59 12.57
N LEU A 105 -0.11 16.13 11.58
CA LEU A 105 1.35 16.12 11.66
C LEU A 105 1.93 17.54 11.76
N VAL A 106 1.43 18.49 10.97
CA VAL A 106 1.81 19.91 11.03
C VAL A 106 1.45 20.51 12.39
N ALA A 107 0.27 20.22 12.92
CA ALA A 107 -0.15 20.69 14.24
C ALA A 107 0.72 20.12 15.37
N TRP A 108 1.16 18.87 15.26
CA TRP A 108 2.11 18.27 16.20
C TRP A 108 3.50 18.88 16.06
N ALA A 109 4.02 19.01 14.83
CA ALA A 109 5.33 19.57 14.56
C ALA A 109 5.43 21.04 15.04
N SER A 110 4.40 21.85 14.79
CA SER A 110 4.35 23.25 15.23
C SER A 110 4.32 23.41 16.76
N ARG A 111 3.89 22.38 17.50
CA ARG A 111 3.97 22.38 18.97
C ARG A 111 5.36 22.02 19.49
N LEU A 112 6.10 21.19 18.74
CA LEU A 112 7.44 20.76 19.10
C LEU A 112 8.51 21.79 18.71
N ALA A 113 8.31 22.49 17.60
CA ALA A 113 9.18 23.54 17.09
C ALA A 113 8.34 24.77 16.66
N PRO A 114 7.91 25.62 17.61
CA PRO A 114 7.07 26.78 17.33
C PRO A 114 7.68 27.79 16.35
N GLU A 115 9.01 27.90 16.34
CA GLU A 115 9.78 28.77 15.44
C GLU A 115 9.67 28.36 13.97
N GLU A 116 9.45 27.07 13.69
CA GLU A 116 9.30 26.50 12.35
C GLU A 116 7.83 26.41 11.90
N ALA A 117 6.87 26.77 12.78
CA ALA A 117 5.44 26.79 12.47
C ALA A 117 5.07 27.51 11.15
N PRO A 118 5.62 28.71 10.82
CA PRO A 118 5.30 29.35 9.55
C PRO A 118 5.78 28.53 8.33
N ASN A 119 6.90 27.82 8.44
CA ASN A 119 7.41 26.96 7.37
C ASN A 119 6.51 25.75 7.16
N PHE A 120 6.04 25.10 8.24
CA PHE A 120 5.09 23.98 8.13
C PHE A 120 3.74 24.42 7.52
N GLN A 121 3.26 25.61 7.87
CA GLN A 121 2.03 26.16 7.30
C GLN A 121 2.17 26.50 5.81
N GLN A 122 3.32 27.04 5.39
CA GLN A 122 3.60 27.27 3.98
C GLN A 122 3.65 25.97 3.18
N MET A 123 4.28 24.91 3.71
CA MET A 123 4.27 23.59 3.08
C MET A 123 2.84 23.05 2.90
N LEU A 124 1.99 23.20 3.92
CA LEU A 124 0.59 22.78 3.84
C LEU A 124 -0.16 23.55 2.73
N ALA A 125 0.04 24.87 2.64
CA ALA A 125 -0.61 25.70 1.63
C ALA A 125 -0.24 25.27 0.19
N LEU A 126 1.02 24.89 -0.04
CA LEU A 126 1.50 24.40 -1.34
C LEU A 126 0.88 23.06 -1.74
N VAL A 127 0.55 22.20 -0.77
CA VAL A 127 -0.08 20.89 -1.01
C VAL A 127 -1.58 21.04 -1.27
N THR A 128 -2.24 22.03 -0.66
CA THR A 128 -3.67 22.31 -0.84
C THR A 128 -3.99 23.14 -2.09
N ALA A 129 -2.98 23.71 -2.74
CA ALA A 129 -3.20 24.53 -3.94
C ALA A 129 -3.84 23.68 -5.05
N PRO A 130 -4.93 24.15 -5.68
CA PRO A 130 -5.57 23.41 -6.78
C PRO A 130 -4.56 23.15 -7.89
N LYS A 131 -4.39 21.89 -8.27
CA LYS A 131 -3.53 21.50 -9.38
C LYS A 131 -4.39 20.86 -10.46
N GLU A 132 -4.36 21.42 -11.66
CA GLU A 132 -4.92 20.74 -12.81
C GLU A 132 -3.98 19.59 -13.20
N ILE A 133 -4.42 18.36 -12.95
CA ILE A 133 -3.65 17.16 -13.27
C ILE A 133 -4.05 16.72 -14.68
N SER A 134 -3.07 16.70 -15.60
CA SER A 134 -3.29 16.14 -16.94
C SER A 134 -3.38 14.61 -16.89
N LEU A 135 -3.98 13.99 -17.91
CA LEU A 135 -4.05 12.52 -17.98
C LEU A 135 -2.66 11.87 -18.02
N SER A 136 -1.69 12.50 -18.67
CA SER A 136 -0.28 12.05 -18.65
C SER A 136 0.31 12.10 -17.25
N ASP A 137 0.07 13.18 -16.51
CA ASP A 137 0.58 13.31 -15.14
C ASP A 137 -0.04 12.27 -14.21
N LEU A 138 -1.33 11.97 -14.40
CA LEU A 138 -2.02 10.92 -13.67
C LEU A 138 -1.39 9.55 -13.92
N LEU A 139 -1.19 9.17 -15.20
CA LEU A 139 -0.61 7.88 -15.55
C LEU A 139 0.83 7.74 -15.06
N VAL A 140 1.64 8.79 -15.19
CA VAL A 140 3.01 8.83 -14.68
C VAL A 140 3.01 8.70 -13.15
N SER A 141 2.11 9.39 -12.46
CA SER A 141 1.97 9.30 -11.00
C SER A 141 1.55 7.89 -10.56
N MET A 142 0.59 7.26 -11.25
CA MET A 142 0.17 5.89 -10.97
C MET A 142 1.35 4.91 -11.09
N LEU A 143 2.15 5.05 -12.15
CA LEU A 143 3.32 4.19 -12.38
C LEU A 143 4.40 4.43 -11.33
N LEU A 144 4.77 5.69 -11.08
CA LEU A 144 5.82 6.05 -10.12
C LEU A 144 5.44 5.63 -8.69
N THR A 145 4.21 5.93 -8.25
CA THR A 145 3.73 5.54 -6.93
C THR A 145 3.65 4.02 -6.80
N GLY A 146 3.13 3.32 -7.81
CA GLY A 146 3.11 1.86 -7.82
C GLY A 146 4.52 1.25 -7.71
N MET A 147 5.47 1.74 -8.50
CA MET A 147 6.87 1.29 -8.44
C MET A 147 7.50 1.58 -7.07
N PHE A 148 7.22 2.74 -6.48
CA PHE A 148 7.72 3.10 -5.17
C PHE A 148 7.13 2.22 -4.06
N TYR A 149 5.85 1.86 -4.14
CA TYR A 149 5.16 1.03 -3.13
C TYR A 149 5.49 -0.46 -3.24
N ALA A 150 5.84 -0.93 -4.44
CA ALA A 150 6.17 -2.33 -4.71
C ALA A 150 7.21 -2.94 -3.75
N PRO A 151 8.41 -2.36 -3.53
CA PRO A 151 9.39 -2.95 -2.62
C PRO A 151 8.89 -3.06 -1.17
N PHE A 152 8.20 -2.04 -0.64
CA PHE A 152 7.69 -2.07 0.73
C PHE A 152 6.59 -3.12 0.92
N SER A 153 5.67 -3.20 -0.04
CA SER A 153 4.66 -4.26 -0.04
C SER A 153 5.30 -5.65 -0.20
N GLY A 154 6.32 -5.78 -1.04
CA GLY A 154 7.11 -7.01 -1.17
C GLY A 154 7.76 -7.45 0.15
N LEU A 155 8.33 -6.51 0.91
CA LEU A 155 8.85 -6.79 2.25
C LEU A 155 7.77 -7.35 3.18
N GLY A 156 6.55 -6.82 3.11
CA GLY A 156 5.39 -7.36 3.81
C GLY A 156 5.10 -8.81 3.46
N GLY A 157 5.08 -9.16 2.17
CA GLY A 157 4.89 -10.54 1.73
C GLY A 157 5.97 -11.49 2.28
N ARG A 158 7.23 -11.06 2.27
CA ARG A 158 8.36 -11.82 2.84
C ARG A 158 8.22 -11.98 4.35
N LEU A 159 7.82 -10.93 5.06
CA LEU A 159 7.59 -10.94 6.51
C LEU A 159 6.52 -11.96 6.90
N THR A 160 5.43 -12.04 6.13
CA THR A 160 4.37 -13.04 6.37
C THR A 160 4.92 -14.46 6.33
N VAL A 161 5.71 -14.83 5.32
CA VAL A 161 6.32 -16.17 5.24
C VAL A 161 7.24 -16.43 6.44
N PHE A 162 8.04 -15.44 6.83
CA PHE A 162 8.94 -15.55 7.98
C PHE A 162 8.17 -15.80 9.29
N VAL A 163 7.11 -15.03 9.54
CA VAL A 163 6.26 -15.18 10.74
C VAL A 163 5.56 -16.54 10.75
N LEU A 164 4.99 -16.97 9.62
CA LEU A 164 4.29 -18.25 9.53
C LEU A 164 5.24 -19.44 9.72
N LYS A 165 6.44 -19.40 9.12
CA LYS A 165 7.47 -20.43 9.34
C LYS A 165 7.92 -20.50 10.80
N ARG A 166 8.10 -19.36 11.46
CA ARG A 166 8.42 -19.32 12.91
C ARG A 166 7.30 -19.89 13.77
N LYS A 167 6.03 -19.57 13.47
CA LYS A 167 4.87 -20.11 14.19
C LYS A 167 4.74 -21.62 14.03
N ALA A 168 4.99 -22.15 12.83
CA ALA A 168 4.96 -23.59 12.59
C ALA A 168 6.04 -24.34 13.41
N LYS A 169 7.27 -23.79 13.50
CA LYS A 169 8.35 -24.40 14.30
C LYS A 169 8.11 -24.42 15.81
N LYS A 170 7.30 -23.50 16.35
CA LYS A 170 6.98 -23.43 17.79
C LYS A 170 5.84 -24.39 18.21
N LYS A 171 5.11 -24.95 17.24
CA LYS A 171 4.00 -25.90 17.48
C LYS A 171 4.42 -27.37 17.34
N VAL A 172 5.65 -27.62 16.91
CA VAL A 172 6.30 -28.94 16.88
C VAL A 172 7.20 -29.02 18.10
#